data_AF-A0A821YNP8-F1
#
_entry.id   AF-A0A821YNP8-F1
#
_cell.length_a   1.000
_cell.length_b   1.000
_cell.length_c   1.000
_cell.angle_alpha   90.00
_cell.angle_beta   90.00
_cell.angle_gamma   90.00
#
_symmetry.space_group_name_H-M   'P 1'
#
loop_
_entity.id
_entity.type
_entity.pdbx_description
1 polymer ?
#
loop_
_entity_poly.entity_id
_entity_poly.type
_entity_poly.pdbx_seq_one_letter_code
_entity_poly.pdbx_strand_id
1 'polypeptide(L)'
;MHALFEEQSHNNIARLLAHFPPDHVTHTGQRFWIEHKMCPYVLQFDSSNKTHLDFIVAASNLIAYVYDISKIVDRHEIIQQLNQNPMVKF
;
A
#
# COMPACT_ATOMS: atom_id res chain seq x y z
N MET A 1 -7.93 -6.63 3.28
CA MET A 1 -6.46 -6.42 3.44
C MET A 1 -5.81 -5.89 2.21
N HIS A 2 -6.07 -6.48 1.05
CA HIS A 2 -5.60 -5.94 -0.21
C HIS A 2 -5.99 -4.46 -0.41
N ALA A 3 -7.22 -4.08 -0.05
CA ALA A 3 -7.66 -2.68 -0.01
C ALA A 3 -6.88 -1.79 0.98
N LEU A 4 -6.40 -2.34 2.10
CA LEU A 4 -5.60 -1.58 3.07
C LEU A 4 -4.22 -1.26 2.50
N PHE A 5 -3.61 -2.20 1.77
CA PHE A 5 -2.34 -1.94 1.08
C PHE A 5 -2.51 -0.82 0.06
N GLU A 6 -3.55 -0.88 -0.77
CA GLU A 6 -3.77 0.16 -1.78
C GLU A 6 -4.15 1.52 -1.18
N GLU A 7 -4.90 1.55 -0.09
CA GLU A 7 -5.15 2.83 0.58
C GLU A 7 -3.85 3.47 1.07
N GLN A 8 -3.00 2.71 1.77
CA GLN A 8 -1.82 3.24 2.45
C GLN A 8 -0.63 3.47 1.50
N SER A 9 -0.41 2.57 0.55
CA SER A 9 0.79 2.55 -0.30
C SER A 9 0.54 3.13 -1.69
N HIS A 10 -0.73 3.19 -2.14
CA HIS A 10 -1.11 3.74 -3.43
C HIS A 10 -1.86 5.07 -3.29
N ASN A 11 -3.09 5.03 -2.79
CA ASN A 11 -4.04 6.15 -2.83
C ASN A 11 -3.57 7.33 -1.99
N ASN A 12 -3.10 7.10 -0.76
CA ASN A 12 -2.63 8.16 0.12
C ASN A 12 -1.37 8.83 -0.44
N ILE A 13 -0.45 8.05 -1.01
CA ILE A 13 0.75 8.55 -1.67
C ILE A 13 0.40 9.32 -2.94
N ALA A 14 -0.51 8.80 -3.76
CA ALA A 14 -0.98 9.48 -4.96
C ALA A 14 -1.66 10.82 -4.65
N ARG A 15 -2.52 10.87 -3.60
CA ARG A 15 -3.11 12.12 -3.12
C ARG A 15 -2.05 13.09 -2.62
N LEU A 16 -1.05 12.62 -1.87
CA LEU A 16 0.05 13.46 -1.40
C LEU A 16 0.80 14.10 -2.56
N LEU A 17 1.16 13.31 -3.58
CA LEU A 17 1.87 13.77 -4.78
C LEU A 17 1.01 14.68 -5.67
N ALA A 18 -0.31 14.52 -5.66
CA ALA A 18 -1.21 15.43 -6.37
C ALA A 18 -1.21 16.84 -5.74
N HIS A 19 -1.08 16.94 -4.42
CA HIS A 19 -0.97 18.22 -3.72
C HIS A 19 0.46 18.79 -3.76
N PHE A 20 1.47 17.91 -3.68
CA PHE A 20 2.89 18.26 -3.65
C PHE A 20 3.65 17.47 -4.71
N PRO A 21 3.62 17.91 -5.97
CA PRO A 21 4.33 17.22 -7.04
C PRO A 21 5.86 17.20 -6.78
N PRO A 22 6.62 16.31 -7.43
CA PRO A 22 8.06 16.14 -7.19
C PRO A 22 8.89 17.42 -7.38
N ASP A 23 8.43 18.31 -8.24
CA ASP A 23 9.04 19.61 -8.57
C ASP A 23 8.45 20.77 -7.74
N HIS A 24 7.61 20.50 -6.74
CA HIS A 24 6.95 21.54 -5.95
C HIS A 24 7.97 22.46 -5.26
N VAL A 25 7.77 23.76 -5.43
CA VAL A 25 8.60 24.83 -4.84
C VAL A 25 7.73 25.64 -3.88
N THR A 26 8.24 25.85 -2.68
CA THR A 26 7.60 26.66 -1.64
C THR A 26 7.64 28.15 -1.98
N HIS A 27 6.83 28.97 -1.29
CA HIS A 27 6.78 30.43 -1.52
C HIS A 27 8.13 31.14 -1.32
N THR A 28 9.06 30.55 -0.56
CA THR A 28 10.42 31.07 -0.35
C THR A 28 11.40 30.67 -1.45
N GLY A 29 10.95 29.96 -2.48
CA GLY A 29 11.76 29.51 -3.61
C GLY A 29 12.53 28.20 -3.37
N GLN A 30 12.35 27.56 -2.21
CA GLN A 30 13.00 26.30 -1.87
C GLN A 30 12.16 25.10 -2.33
N ARG A 31 12.81 24.02 -2.80
CA ARG A 31 12.13 22.74 -3.12
C ARG A 31 11.44 22.19 -1.88
N PHE A 32 10.23 21.69 -2.07
CA PHE A 32 9.46 21.07 -1.00
C PHE A 32 10.06 19.73 -0.56
N TRP A 33 10.42 18.90 -1.54
CA TRP A 33 11.15 17.65 -1.32
C TRP A 33 12.64 17.94 -1.22
N ILE A 34 13.22 17.59 -0.08
CA ILE A 34 14.62 17.81 0.31
C ILE A 34 15.12 16.53 0.96
N GLU A 35 16.42 16.38 1.21
CA GLU A 35 17.00 15.09 1.62
C GLU A 35 16.33 14.47 2.88
N HIS A 36 15.90 15.30 3.83
CA HIS A 36 15.17 14.83 5.02
C HIS A 36 13.64 14.72 4.83
N LYS A 37 13.14 15.04 3.63
CA LYS A 37 11.76 14.88 3.15
C LYS A 37 11.82 14.26 1.76
N MET A 38 12.14 12.96 1.73
CA MET A 38 12.26 12.22 0.49
C MET A 38 10.89 12.11 -0.19
N CYS A 39 10.83 12.45 -1.47
CA CYS A 39 9.62 12.29 -2.27
C CYS A 39 9.26 10.80 -2.36
N PRO A 40 8.06 10.39 -1.93
CA PRO A 40 7.64 9.00 -2.01
C PRO A 40 7.26 8.61 -3.45
N TYR A 41 7.13 7.30 -3.68
CA TYR A 41 6.64 6.73 -4.93
C TYR A 41 5.37 5.92 -4.66
N VAL A 42 4.41 6.02 -5.58
CA VAL A 42 3.18 5.23 -5.54
C VAL A 42 3.54 3.77 -5.80
N LEU A 43 3.10 2.86 -4.92
CA LEU A 43 3.28 1.43 -5.10
C LEU A 43 2.03 0.82 -5.73
N GLN A 44 2.21 -0.13 -6.65
CA GLN A 44 1.13 -1.00 -7.12
C GLN A 44 1.31 -2.35 -6.45
N PHE A 45 0.20 -2.95 -5.99
CA PHE A 45 0.29 -4.28 -5.42
C PHE A 45 0.80 -5.29 -6.46
N ASP A 46 1.63 -6.22 -5.99
CA ASP A 46 2.21 -7.29 -6.77
C ASP A 46 2.30 -8.53 -5.88
N SER A 47 1.56 -9.58 -6.23
CA SER A 47 1.52 -10.83 -5.46
C SER A 47 2.83 -11.63 -5.56
N SER A 48 3.66 -11.36 -6.57
CA SER A 48 5.00 -11.96 -6.69
C SER A 48 6.03 -11.26 -5.79
N ASN A 49 5.75 -10.03 -5.37
CA ASN A 49 6.60 -9.30 -4.45
C ASN A 49 6.39 -9.80 -3.02
N LYS A 50 7.44 -10.41 -2.45
CA LYS A 50 7.44 -10.95 -1.10
C LYS A 50 6.98 -9.94 -0.04
N THR A 51 7.42 -8.69 -0.13
CA THR A 51 7.10 -7.66 0.87
C THR A 51 5.63 -7.27 0.82
N HIS A 52 5.08 -7.13 -0.39
CA HIS A 52 3.66 -6.84 -0.57
C HIS A 52 2.81 -7.97 0.00
N LEU A 53 3.16 -9.22 -0.31
CA LEU A 53 2.45 -10.38 0.19
C LEU A 53 2.58 -10.53 1.71
N ASP A 54 3.77 -10.34 2.27
CA ASP A 54 4.01 -10.41 3.72
C ASP A 54 3.16 -9.36 4.48
N PHE A 55 3.00 -8.15 3.93
CA PHE A 55 2.10 -7.14 4.49
C PHE A 55 0.66 -7.64 4.54
N ILE A 56 0.15 -8.22 3.44
CA ILE A 56 -1.21 -8.76 3.37
C ILE A 56 -1.40 -9.89 4.37
N VAL A 57 -0.46 -10.83 4.46
CA VAL A 57 -0.51 -11.97 5.39
C VAL A 57 -0.53 -11.47 6.84
N ALA A 58 0.38 -10.56 7.21
CA ALA A 58 0.47 -10.01 8.56
C ALA A 58 -0.80 -9.24 8.93
N ALA A 59 -1.26 -8.32 8.07
CA ALA A 59 -2.49 -7.56 8.30
C ALA A 59 -3.72 -8.47 8.43
N SER A 60 -3.81 -9.50 7.59
CA SER A 60 -4.91 -10.49 7.61
C SER A 60 -4.94 -11.23 8.94
N ASN A 61 -3.79 -11.73 9.39
CA ASN A 61 -3.67 -12.46 10.64
C ASN A 61 -3.94 -11.60 11.89
N LEU A 62 -3.55 -10.32 11.86
CA LEU A 62 -3.84 -9.39 12.94
C LEU A 62 -5.33 -9.11 13.07
N ILE A 63 -6.02 -8.87 11.96
CA ILE A 63 -7.47 -8.62 11.99
C ILE A 63 -8.23 -9.91 12.31
N ALA A 64 -7.81 -11.05 11.77
CA ALA A 64 -8.40 -12.34 12.13
C ALA A 64 -8.32 -12.57 13.65
N TYR A 65 -7.20 -12.21 14.28
CA TYR A 65 -7.05 -12.24 15.73
C TYR A 65 -7.99 -11.27 16.47
N VAL A 66 -8.17 -10.05 15.96
CA VAL A 66 -9.09 -9.05 16.57
C VAL A 66 -10.55 -9.49 16.54
N TYR A 67 -10.97 -10.18 15.48
CA TYR A 67 -12.36 -10.62 15.29
C TYR A 67 -12.61 -12.09 15.65
N ASP A 68 -11.64 -12.77 16.25
CA ASP A 68 -11.70 -14.20 16.60
C ASP A 68 -12.04 -15.11 15.41
N ILE A 69 -11.47 -14.78 14.25
CA ILE A 69 -11.57 -15.57 13.01
C ILE A 69 -10.32 -16.45 12.87
N SER A 70 -10.49 -17.65 12.32
CA SER A 70 -9.37 -18.54 12.00
C SER A 70 -8.34 -17.88 11.09
N LYS A 71 -7.06 -17.98 11.48
CA LYS A 71 -5.94 -17.45 10.70
C LYS A 71 -5.74 -18.28 9.43
N ILE A 72 -5.49 -17.60 8.31
CA ILE A 72 -5.03 -18.22 7.07
C ILE A 72 -3.53 -17.97 7.00
N VAL A 73 -2.74 -19.03 7.16
CA VAL A 73 -1.26 -18.94 7.16
C VAL A 73 -0.69 -19.34 5.79
N ASP A 74 -1.47 -20.08 4.99
CA ASP A 74 -1.02 -20.53 3.68
C ASP A 74 -1.01 -19.37 2.67
N ARG A 75 0.19 -19.04 2.21
CA ARG A 75 0.42 -18.00 1.19
C ARG A 75 -0.24 -18.35 -0.14
N HIS A 76 -0.29 -19.62 -0.50
CA HIS A 76 -0.88 -20.06 -1.76
C HIS A 76 -2.39 -19.82 -1.75
N GLU A 77 -3.04 -20.13 -0.63
CA GLU A 77 -4.47 -19.87 -0.45
C GLU A 77 -4.78 -18.37 -0.46
N ILE A 78 -3.93 -17.54 0.15
CA ILE A 78 -4.07 -16.08 0.10
C ILE A 78 -3.94 -15.55 -1.33
N ILE A 79 -2.94 -16.01 -2.10
CA ILE A 79 -2.77 -15.60 -3.50
C ILE A 79 -3.99 -16.02 -4.33
N GLN A 80 -4.51 -17.22 -4.12
CA GLN A 80 -5.70 -17.70 -4.82
C GLN A 80 -6.92 -16.82 -4.52
N GLN A 81 -7.14 -16.46 -3.25
CA GLN A 81 -8.21 -15.55 -2.83
C GLN A 81 -8.05 -14.15 -3.44
N LEU A 82 -6.81 -13.64 -3.52
CA LEU A 82 -6.51 -12.36 -4.16
C LEU A 82 -6.81 -12.37 -5.67
N ASN A 83 -6.51 -13.47 -6.35
CA ASN A 83 -6.78 -13.63 -7.79
C ASN A 83 -8.28 -13.78 -8.09
N GLN A 84 -9.07 -14.30 -7.16
CA GLN A 84 -10.52 -14.45 -7.32
C GLN A 84 -11.28 -13.14 -7.18
N ASN A 85 -10.70 -12.13 -6.52
CA ASN A 85 -11.34 -10.83 -6.32
C ASN A 85 -10.40 -9.68 -6.70
N PRO A 86 -10.06 -9.54 -7.99
CA PRO A 86 -9.25 -8.43 -8.46
C PRO A 86 -10.03 -7.13 -8.27
N MET A 87 -9.43 -6.14 -7.59
CA MET A 87 -10.05 -4.84 -7.39
C MET A 87 -10.22 -4.12 -8.74
N VAL A 88 -11.40 -3.54 -8.96
CA VAL A 88 -11.68 -2.67 -10.11
C VAL A 88 -10.73 -1.47 -10.01
N LYS A 89 -9.87 -1.31 -11.01
CA LYS A 89 -9.00 -0.14 -11.17
C LYS A 89 -9.91 1.04 -11.53
N PHE A 90 -9.95 2.06 -10.66
CA PHE A 90 -10.61 3.34 -10.95
C PHE A 90 -9.62 4.30 -11.60
#